data_AF-A0A8B7N342-F1
#
_entry.id   AF-A0A8B7N342-F1
#
_cell.length_a   1.000
_cell.length_b   1.000
_cell.length_c   1.000
_cell.angle_alpha   90.00
_cell.angle_beta   90.00
_cell.angle_gamma   90.00
#
_symmetry.space_group_name_H-M   'P 1'
#
loop_
_entity.id
_entity.type
_entity.pdbx_description
1 polymer ?
#
loop_
_entity_poly.entity_id
_entity_poly.type
_entity_poly.pdbx_seq_one_letter_code
_entity_poly.pdbx_strand_id
1 'polypeptide(L)'
;MVNYQEVRDLSCPQYESFTTVSRCIHFADFHNCWERKALVTRPLSSTIISCRGLQVLWMAPSKKTTEHNFYGNMTFTIDFNELLEYVRPANMYYVDQIKFSQHMVTRILLTRHSYSHLKSVNTSAEGSPLKAMNARYGTPRDWQHATSCHVDGRMKPHELEIAFNPSGNDSSWLFRKCRISANNHSKANTASYIGTYADHVCHRFNTFRCQCPHSLDDETSVRIVRSWVKSLEKDHENLSILSSTDRDVFAQEYKKVAGYVYDNRGGGALTRNMSFWSL
;
A
#
# COMPACT_ATOMS: atom_id res chain seq x y z
N MET A 1 8.28 18.59 -10.98
CA MET A 1 7.03 19.32 -10.72
C MET A 1 5.90 18.30 -10.65
N VAL A 2 5.11 18.32 -9.59
CA VAL A 2 3.93 17.46 -9.41
C VAL A 2 2.70 18.31 -9.71
N ASN A 3 1.80 17.81 -10.56
CA ASN A 3 0.58 18.53 -10.92
C ASN A 3 -0.65 17.65 -10.64
N TYR A 4 -1.55 18.14 -9.79
CA TYR A 4 -2.83 17.50 -9.51
C TYR A 4 -3.88 18.04 -10.46
N GLN A 5 -4.72 17.16 -11.02
CA GLN A 5 -5.74 17.54 -11.98
C GLN A 5 -6.99 16.67 -11.87
N GLU A 6 -8.11 17.20 -12.37
CA GLU A 6 -9.34 16.43 -12.57
C GLU A 6 -9.09 15.23 -13.48
N VAL A 7 -9.80 14.13 -13.19
CA VAL A 7 -9.63 12.90 -13.96
C VAL A 7 -10.23 13.02 -15.36
N ARG A 8 -9.39 12.77 -16.35
CA ARG A 8 -9.76 12.61 -17.75
C ARG A 8 -9.48 11.18 -18.20
N ASP A 9 -10.17 10.76 -19.25
CA ASP A 9 -9.91 9.45 -19.84
C ASP A 9 -8.47 9.43 -20.39
N LEU A 10 -7.79 8.31 -20.19
CA LEU A 10 -6.41 8.12 -20.61
C LEU A 10 -6.34 8.07 -22.14
N SER A 11 -5.35 8.76 -22.71
CA SER A 11 -5.10 8.71 -24.15
C SER A 11 -4.26 7.47 -24.50
N CYS A 12 -4.77 6.63 -25.40
CA CYS A 12 -4.12 5.41 -25.90
C CYS A 12 -3.45 4.57 -24.79
N PRO A 13 -4.19 4.13 -23.75
CA PRO A 13 -3.62 3.37 -22.66
C PRO A 13 -3.22 1.96 -23.10
N GLN A 14 -2.14 1.45 -22.51
CA GLN A 14 -1.81 0.02 -22.54
C GLN A 14 -2.25 -0.63 -21.24
N TYR A 15 -2.76 -1.86 -21.33
CA TYR A 15 -3.34 -2.57 -20.19
C TYR A 15 -2.58 -3.84 -19.84
N GLU A 16 -2.56 -4.14 -18.55
CA GLU A 16 -2.12 -5.43 -18.02
C GLU A 16 -3.21 -6.03 -17.12
N SER A 17 -3.36 -7.35 -17.21
CA SER A 17 -4.31 -8.08 -16.37
C SER A 17 -3.76 -8.25 -14.95
N PHE A 18 -4.63 -8.12 -13.95
CA PHE A 18 -4.29 -8.40 -12.57
C PHE A 18 -5.43 -9.11 -11.85
N THR A 19 -5.08 -9.93 -10.86
CA THR A 19 -6.04 -10.66 -10.02
C THR A 19 -6.02 -10.18 -8.58
N THR A 20 -4.89 -9.65 -8.12
CA THR A 20 -4.71 -9.27 -6.72
C THR A 20 -4.35 -7.81 -6.60
N VAL A 21 -4.78 -7.20 -5.49
CA VAL A 21 -4.30 -5.90 -5.05
C VAL A 21 -3.44 -6.07 -3.81
N SER A 22 -2.55 -5.12 -3.61
CA SER A 22 -1.56 -5.15 -2.55
C SER A 22 -1.40 -3.80 -1.88
N ARG A 23 -0.97 -3.85 -0.62
CA ARG A 23 -0.49 -2.71 0.14
C ARG A 23 0.87 -3.05 0.73
N CYS A 24 1.89 -2.36 0.25
CA CYS A 24 3.23 -2.43 0.81
C CYS A 24 3.37 -1.39 1.94
N ILE A 25 3.91 -1.80 3.08
CA ILE A 25 4.14 -0.93 4.24
C ILE A 25 5.53 -1.19 4.84
N HIS A 26 6.05 -0.14 5.47
CA HIS A 26 7.29 -0.19 6.23
C HIS A 26 7.14 -1.06 7.49
N PHE A 27 8.22 -1.70 7.94
CA PHE A 27 8.19 -2.66 9.06
C PHE A 27 7.60 -2.07 10.36
N ALA A 28 7.87 -0.79 10.65
CA ALA A 28 7.27 -0.12 11.81
C ALA A 28 5.74 -0.01 11.72
N ASP A 29 5.17 0.20 10.54
CA ASP A 29 3.72 0.24 10.37
C ASP A 29 3.12 -1.17 10.41
N PHE A 30 3.86 -2.18 9.97
CA PHE A 30 3.48 -3.58 10.10
C PHE A 30 3.30 -3.98 11.57
N HIS A 31 4.26 -3.63 12.43
CA HIS A 31 4.13 -3.86 13.87
C HIS A 31 2.86 -3.23 14.44
N ASN A 32 2.57 -1.97 14.10
CA ASN A 32 1.34 -1.30 14.52
C ASN A 32 0.07 -2.01 14.01
N CYS A 33 0.06 -2.50 12.77
CA CYS A 33 -1.08 -3.25 12.23
C CYS A 33 -1.28 -4.57 12.96
N TRP A 34 -0.19 -5.25 13.31
CA TRP A 34 -0.20 -6.52 14.01
C TRP A 34 -0.67 -6.39 15.47
N GLU A 35 -0.19 -5.38 16.19
CA GLU A 35 -0.64 -5.05 17.55
C GLU A 35 -2.16 -4.81 17.57
N ARG A 36 -2.67 -4.06 16.58
CA ARG A 36 -4.09 -3.74 16.46
C ARG A 36 -4.95 -4.84 15.83
N LYS A 37 -4.32 -5.88 15.26
CA LYS A 37 -4.98 -6.87 14.38
C LYS A 37 -5.85 -6.21 13.31
N ALA A 38 -5.38 -5.08 12.77
CA ALA A 38 -6.12 -4.23 11.84
C ALA A 38 -5.17 -3.38 10.99
N LEU A 39 -5.48 -3.21 9.71
CA LEU A 39 -4.74 -2.27 8.87
C LEU A 39 -5.01 -0.82 9.28
N VAL A 40 -3.95 -0.02 9.39
CA VAL A 40 -4.06 1.39 9.78
C VAL A 40 -4.47 2.25 8.58
N THR A 41 -5.57 2.96 8.74
CA THR A 41 -6.09 3.91 7.73
C THR A 41 -5.28 5.19 7.69
N ARG A 42 -5.37 5.89 6.56
CA ARG A 42 -4.82 7.24 6.36
C ARG A 42 -5.91 8.18 5.85
N PRO A 43 -5.86 9.48 6.19
CA PRO A 43 -6.74 10.45 5.55
C PRO A 43 -6.58 10.42 4.03
N LEU A 44 -7.70 10.44 3.31
CA LEU A 44 -7.69 10.65 1.87
C LEU A 44 -7.45 12.14 1.60
N SER A 45 -6.29 12.47 1.05
CA SER A 45 -5.93 13.82 0.66
C SER A 45 -6.03 14.00 -0.86
N SER A 46 -6.88 14.92 -1.30
CA SER A 46 -6.97 15.40 -2.68
C SER A 46 -7.15 16.92 -2.67
N THR A 47 -6.54 17.60 -3.64
CA THR A 47 -6.77 19.03 -3.89
C THR A 47 -7.89 19.27 -4.90
N ILE A 48 -8.41 18.21 -5.53
CA ILE A 48 -9.40 18.27 -6.61
C ILE A 48 -10.80 18.02 -6.08
N ILE A 49 -10.95 16.99 -5.24
CA ILE A 49 -12.25 16.65 -4.62
C ILE A 49 -12.19 16.80 -3.10
N SER A 50 -13.31 17.23 -2.51
CA SER A 50 -13.42 17.32 -1.05
C SER A 50 -13.59 15.92 -0.44
N CYS A 51 -12.51 15.39 0.14
CA CYS A 51 -12.49 14.10 0.85
C CYS A 51 -12.52 14.26 2.37
N ARG A 52 -13.06 15.38 2.89
CA ARG A 52 -12.96 15.73 4.31
C ARG A 52 -13.48 14.61 5.20
N GLY A 53 -12.61 14.11 6.09
CA GLY A 53 -12.94 13.06 7.05
C GLY A 53 -12.83 11.63 6.53
N LEU A 54 -12.61 11.42 5.23
CA LEU A 54 -12.46 10.07 4.68
C LEU A 54 -11.14 9.45 5.13
N GLN A 55 -11.24 8.29 5.75
CA GLN A 55 -10.13 7.41 6.09
C GLN A 55 -10.09 6.25 5.11
N VAL A 56 -8.92 6.00 4.54
CA VAL A 56 -8.75 5.01 3.48
C VAL A 56 -7.54 4.11 3.72
N LEU A 57 -7.59 2.93 3.11
CA LEU A 57 -6.48 2.02 2.93
C LEU A 57 -6.03 2.10 1.47
N TRP A 58 -4.84 2.64 1.24
CA TRP A 58 -4.26 2.68 -0.11
C TRP A 58 -3.79 1.30 -0.53
N MET A 59 -4.15 0.92 -1.76
CA MET A 59 -3.81 -0.33 -2.42
C MET A 59 -3.47 -0.07 -3.89
N ALA A 60 -2.82 -1.04 -4.51
CA ALA A 60 -2.45 -1.03 -5.93
C ALA A 60 -2.64 -2.42 -6.52
N PRO A 61 -2.83 -2.57 -7.84
CA PRO A 61 -2.56 -3.85 -8.51
C PRO A 61 -1.22 -4.44 -8.07
N SER A 62 -1.20 -5.71 -7.69
CA SER A 62 0.03 -6.37 -7.24
C SER A 62 0.99 -6.54 -8.42
N LYS A 63 2.19 -5.97 -8.29
CA LYS A 63 3.36 -6.24 -9.14
C LYS A 63 4.11 -7.45 -8.58
N LYS A 64 5.10 -7.95 -9.30
CA LYS A 64 5.94 -9.07 -8.83
C LYS A 64 6.75 -8.64 -7.60
N THR A 65 7.06 -9.57 -6.70
CA THR A 65 7.83 -9.30 -5.48
C THR A 65 9.21 -8.68 -5.77
N THR A 66 9.80 -8.96 -6.93
CA THR A 66 11.05 -8.34 -7.41
C THR A 66 10.91 -6.86 -7.77
N GLU A 67 9.69 -6.39 -8.05
CA GLU A 67 9.34 -5.03 -8.47
C GLU A 67 8.67 -4.22 -7.34
N HIS A 68 8.28 -4.89 -6.24
CA HIS A 68 7.48 -4.34 -5.12
C HIS A 68 8.28 -3.62 -4.03
N ASN A 69 9.59 -3.45 -4.22
CA ASN A 69 10.51 -3.09 -3.15
C ASN A 69 10.55 -1.59 -2.79
N PHE A 70 9.88 -0.71 -3.55
CA PHE A 70 10.02 0.75 -3.36
C PHE A 70 9.41 1.29 -2.04
N TYR A 71 8.49 0.54 -1.41
CA TYR A 71 7.59 1.11 -0.41
C TYR A 71 7.67 0.52 1.00
N GLY A 72 8.37 -0.60 1.20
CA GLY A 72 8.54 -1.14 2.54
C GLY A 72 8.82 -2.63 2.62
N ASN A 73 8.96 -3.08 3.86
CA ASN A 73 9.41 -4.41 4.21
C ASN A 73 8.33 -5.49 4.11
N MET A 74 7.04 -5.10 4.17
CA MET A 74 5.94 -6.04 4.31
C MET A 74 4.81 -5.70 3.33
N THR A 75 4.30 -6.70 2.62
CA THR A 75 3.17 -6.57 1.69
C THR A 75 1.98 -7.37 2.19
N PHE A 76 0.81 -6.73 2.17
CA PHE A 76 -0.49 -7.37 2.34
C PHE A 76 -1.14 -7.52 0.96
N THR A 77 -1.47 -8.74 0.55
CA THR A 77 -2.07 -9.03 -0.76
C THR A 77 -3.43 -9.71 -0.58
N ILE A 78 -4.44 -9.30 -1.36
CA ILE A 78 -5.76 -9.94 -1.42
C ILE A 78 -6.22 -10.06 -2.88
N ASP A 79 -7.04 -11.07 -3.18
CA ASP A 79 -7.74 -11.16 -4.45
C ASP A 79 -8.70 -9.98 -4.62
N PHE A 80 -8.67 -9.33 -5.78
CA PHE A 80 -9.46 -8.13 -6.01
C PHE A 80 -10.96 -8.44 -6.09
N ASN A 81 -11.35 -9.60 -6.65
CA ASN A 81 -12.75 -10.02 -6.65
C ASN A 81 -13.24 -10.35 -5.23
N GLU A 82 -12.41 -10.96 -4.37
CA GLU A 82 -12.76 -11.17 -2.95
C GLU A 82 -12.97 -9.83 -2.22
N LEU A 83 -12.12 -8.83 -2.48
CA LEU A 83 -12.30 -7.49 -1.92
C LEU A 83 -13.61 -6.84 -2.43
N LEU A 84 -13.90 -6.91 -3.72
CA LEU A 84 -15.13 -6.35 -4.28
C LEU A 84 -16.39 -7.02 -3.76
N GLU A 85 -16.35 -8.35 -3.56
CA GLU A 85 -17.45 -9.10 -2.96
C GLU A 85 -17.72 -8.64 -1.53
N TYR A 86 -16.65 -8.47 -0.74
CA TYR A 86 -16.76 -8.01 0.64
C TYR A 86 -17.32 -6.59 0.74
N VAL A 87 -16.96 -5.71 -0.20
CA VAL A 87 -17.33 -4.28 -0.20
C VAL A 87 -18.68 -4.03 -0.90
N ARG A 88 -19.54 -5.04 -1.07
CA ARG A 88 -20.84 -4.82 -1.72
C ARG A 88 -21.77 -3.90 -0.91
N PRO A 89 -22.52 -2.98 -1.56
CA PRO A 89 -22.40 -2.61 -2.98
C PRO A 89 -21.07 -1.89 -3.24
N ALA A 90 -20.30 -2.37 -4.22
CA ALA A 90 -18.96 -1.87 -4.48
C ALA A 90 -19.00 -0.69 -5.46
N ASN A 91 -19.01 0.53 -4.92
CA ASN A 91 -18.97 1.75 -5.71
C ASN A 91 -17.51 2.17 -5.96
N MET A 92 -17.21 2.60 -7.18
CA MET A 92 -15.90 3.10 -7.58
C MET A 92 -16.01 4.52 -8.12
N TYR A 93 -15.25 5.45 -7.54
CA TYR A 93 -15.24 6.86 -7.94
C TYR A 93 -13.83 7.34 -8.28
N TYR A 94 -13.71 8.26 -9.22
CA TYR A 94 -12.46 8.97 -9.46
C TYR A 94 -12.15 9.93 -8.31
N VAL A 95 -10.90 9.93 -7.86
CA VAL A 95 -10.38 10.90 -6.89
C VAL A 95 -9.70 12.05 -7.64
N ASP A 96 -8.57 11.75 -8.29
CA ASP A 96 -7.83 12.69 -9.12
C ASP A 96 -6.80 11.97 -9.99
N GLN A 97 -6.13 12.74 -10.83
CA GLN A 97 -4.95 12.36 -11.56
C GLN A 97 -3.76 13.19 -11.08
N ILE A 98 -2.61 12.54 -10.94
CA ILE A 98 -1.35 13.19 -10.57
C ILE A 98 -0.36 12.98 -11.70
N LYS A 99 0.12 14.09 -12.26
CA LYS A 99 1.12 14.08 -13.32
C LYS A 99 2.49 14.38 -12.73
N PHE A 100 3.39 13.43 -12.87
CA PHE A 100 4.81 13.57 -12.59
C PHE A 100 5.58 13.82 -13.88
N SER A 101 6.87 14.17 -13.76
CA SER A 101 7.74 14.30 -14.93
C SER A 101 7.87 12.97 -15.67
N GLN A 102 7.99 11.87 -14.92
CA GLN A 102 8.31 10.55 -15.45
C GLN A 102 7.09 9.65 -15.66
N HIS A 103 6.02 9.80 -14.88
CA HIS A 103 4.86 8.93 -14.93
C HIS A 103 3.56 9.70 -14.60
N MET A 104 2.44 9.00 -14.64
CA MET A 104 1.13 9.51 -14.27
C MET A 104 0.45 8.53 -13.31
N VAL A 105 -0.33 9.05 -12.37
CA VAL A 105 -1.10 8.24 -11.43
C VAL A 105 -2.57 8.60 -11.57
N THR A 106 -3.45 7.62 -11.64
CA THR A 106 -4.89 7.83 -11.43
C THR A 106 -5.31 7.18 -10.12
N ARG A 107 -5.98 7.94 -9.26
CA ARG A 107 -6.46 7.47 -7.96
C ARG A 107 -7.97 7.29 -7.98
N ILE A 108 -8.44 6.15 -7.49
CA ILE A 108 -9.86 5.84 -7.39
C ILE A 108 -10.24 5.49 -5.95
N LEU A 109 -11.49 5.73 -5.58
CA LEU A 109 -12.10 5.40 -4.30
C LEU A 109 -12.98 4.16 -4.46
N LEU A 110 -12.71 3.11 -3.69
CA LEU A 110 -13.57 1.94 -3.54
C LEU A 110 -14.31 2.02 -2.20
N THR A 111 -15.64 1.95 -2.21
CA THR A 111 -16.46 2.21 -1.02
C THR A 111 -17.84 1.56 -1.11
N ARG A 112 -18.47 1.31 0.07
CA ARG A 112 -19.89 0.94 0.16
C ARG A 112 -20.83 2.14 0.03
N HIS A 113 -20.32 3.33 0.27
CA HIS A 113 -21.11 4.55 0.30
C HIS A 113 -21.36 5.07 -1.11
N SER A 114 -22.54 5.64 -1.33
CA SER A 114 -22.84 6.35 -2.58
C SER A 114 -22.48 7.83 -2.42
N TYR A 115 -21.69 8.35 -3.34
CA TYR A 115 -21.28 9.75 -3.38
C TYR A 115 -21.76 10.39 -4.70
N SER A 116 -22.92 11.05 -4.68
CA SER A 116 -23.56 11.63 -5.87
C SER A 116 -22.75 12.73 -6.57
N HIS A 117 -21.84 13.39 -5.85
CA HIS A 117 -20.99 14.46 -6.36
C HIS A 117 -19.68 13.96 -6.97
N LEU A 118 -19.37 12.66 -6.86
CA LEU A 118 -18.15 12.08 -7.41
C LEU A 118 -18.43 11.37 -8.74
N LYS A 119 -17.51 11.51 -9.70
CA LYS A 119 -17.60 10.85 -11.00
C LYS A 119 -17.32 9.35 -10.84
N SER A 120 -18.28 8.50 -11.17
CA SER A 120 -18.10 7.04 -11.16
C SER A 120 -17.06 6.58 -12.18
N VAL A 121 -16.32 5.54 -11.83
CA VAL A 121 -15.39 4.86 -12.76
C VAL A 121 -16.20 4.03 -13.75
N ASN A 122 -16.06 4.30 -15.05
CA ASN A 122 -16.64 3.44 -16.08
C ASN A 122 -15.66 2.32 -16.44
N THR A 123 -15.82 1.16 -15.81
CA THR A 123 -14.94 0.00 -16.00
C THR A 123 -15.06 -0.67 -17.38
N SER A 124 -15.95 -0.19 -18.26
CA SER A 124 -16.12 -0.68 -19.63
C SER A 124 -15.56 0.26 -20.69
N ALA A 125 -15.26 1.51 -20.33
CA ALA A 125 -14.81 2.52 -21.27
C ALA A 125 -13.36 2.28 -21.71
N GLU A 126 -13.09 2.58 -22.97
CA GLU A 126 -11.74 2.79 -23.46
C GLU A 126 -11.17 4.07 -22.84
N GLY A 127 -9.92 4.04 -22.38
CA GLY A 127 -9.33 5.15 -21.60
C GLY A 127 -9.54 5.07 -20.08
N SER A 128 -10.34 4.12 -19.55
CA SER A 128 -10.47 3.95 -18.10
C SER A 128 -9.15 3.41 -17.50
N PRO A 129 -8.67 3.90 -16.34
CA PRO A 129 -7.47 3.35 -15.70
C PRO A 129 -7.68 1.93 -15.14
N LEU A 130 -8.95 1.51 -14.97
CA LEU A 130 -9.36 0.20 -14.50
C LEU A 130 -10.47 -0.33 -15.41
N LYS A 131 -10.26 -1.50 -16.02
CA LYS A 131 -11.23 -2.17 -16.89
C LYS A 131 -11.65 -3.51 -16.30
N ALA A 132 -12.95 -3.77 -16.37
CA ALA A 132 -13.49 -5.11 -16.20
C ALA A 132 -13.55 -5.75 -17.59
N MET A 133 -12.81 -6.84 -17.77
CA MET A 133 -13.01 -7.70 -18.94
C MET A 133 -14.31 -8.48 -18.73
N ASN A 134 -15.05 -8.72 -19.81
CA ASN A 134 -16.27 -9.51 -19.75
C ASN A 134 -15.95 -10.88 -19.14
N ALA A 135 -16.56 -11.18 -17.98
CA ALA A 135 -16.56 -12.51 -17.42
C ALA A 135 -17.16 -13.45 -18.49
N ARG A 136 -16.41 -14.48 -18.89
CA ARG A 136 -17.07 -15.61 -19.56
C ARG A 136 -17.97 -16.26 -18.52
N TYR A 137 -19.16 -16.70 -18.94
CA TYR A 137 -20.17 -17.28 -18.04
C TYR A 137 -19.54 -18.23 -17.00
N GLY A 138 -19.66 -17.87 -15.72
CA GLY A 138 -19.17 -18.66 -14.58
C GLY A 138 -17.74 -18.38 -14.10
N THR A 139 -16.97 -17.49 -14.74
CA THR A 139 -15.63 -17.12 -14.25
C THR A 139 -15.64 -15.83 -13.43
N PRO A 140 -14.74 -15.67 -12.44
CA PRO A 140 -14.48 -14.37 -11.83
C PRO A 140 -14.20 -13.31 -12.90
N ARG A 141 -14.54 -12.05 -12.62
CA ARG A 141 -14.21 -10.95 -13.54
C ARG A 141 -12.69 -10.84 -13.65
N ASP A 142 -12.19 -10.90 -14.87
CA ASP A 142 -10.80 -10.54 -15.14
C ASP A 142 -10.69 -9.02 -15.12
N TRP A 143 -9.70 -8.51 -14.37
CA TRP A 143 -9.47 -7.08 -14.25
C TRP A 143 -8.20 -6.69 -14.98
N GLN A 144 -8.23 -5.51 -15.58
CA GLN A 144 -7.06 -4.90 -16.17
C GLN A 144 -6.85 -3.50 -15.64
N HIS A 145 -5.60 -3.08 -15.51
CA HIS A 145 -5.27 -1.69 -15.22
C HIS A 145 -4.37 -1.11 -16.29
N ALA A 146 -4.44 0.20 -16.48
CA ALA A 146 -3.54 0.88 -17.39
C ALA A 146 -2.12 0.91 -16.80
N THR A 147 -1.12 0.48 -17.57
CA THR A 147 0.32 0.49 -17.22
C THR A 147 1.09 1.60 -17.92
N SER A 148 0.55 2.13 -19.02
CA SER A 148 1.08 3.30 -19.70
C SER A 148 -0.04 4.10 -20.39
N CYS A 149 0.17 5.40 -20.61
CA CYS A 149 -0.74 6.27 -21.37
C CYS A 149 0.00 7.44 -22.04
N HIS A 150 -0.59 8.02 -23.09
CA HIS A 150 0.00 9.16 -23.79
C HIS A 150 -0.22 10.44 -22.98
N VAL A 151 0.89 11.10 -22.64
CA VAL A 151 0.92 12.36 -21.90
C VAL A 151 1.82 13.32 -22.65
N ASP A 152 1.27 14.46 -23.09
CA ASP A 152 1.95 15.48 -23.90
C ASP A 152 2.63 14.89 -25.16
N GLY A 153 1.93 14.00 -25.85
CA GLY A 153 2.40 13.36 -27.09
C GLY A 153 3.48 12.29 -26.88
N ARG A 154 3.76 11.87 -25.64
CA ARG A 154 4.71 10.79 -25.34
C ARG A 154 4.06 9.67 -24.53
N MET A 155 4.46 8.43 -24.80
CA MET A 155 4.09 7.29 -23.99
C MET A 155 4.79 7.38 -22.62
N LYS A 156 4.03 7.38 -21.52
CA LYS A 156 4.57 7.39 -20.16
C LYS A 156 3.98 6.25 -19.32
N PRO A 157 4.73 5.73 -18.33
CA PRO A 157 4.19 4.83 -17.32
C PRO A 157 2.96 5.43 -16.62
N HIS A 158 2.01 4.56 -16.31
CA HIS A 158 0.78 4.89 -15.60
C HIS A 158 0.60 3.96 -14.40
N GLU A 159 0.25 4.53 -13.26
CA GLU A 159 0.01 3.81 -12.01
C GLU A 159 -1.47 3.96 -11.61
N LEU A 160 -2.09 2.88 -11.12
CA LEU A 160 -3.43 2.89 -10.53
C LEU A 160 -3.33 2.76 -9.02
N GLU A 161 -3.87 3.73 -8.29
CA GLU A 161 -4.07 3.65 -6.84
C GLU A 161 -5.54 3.49 -6.49
N ILE A 162 -5.80 2.59 -5.55
CA ILE A 162 -7.14 2.27 -5.05
C ILE A 162 -7.20 2.65 -3.57
N ALA A 163 -7.92 3.72 -3.26
CA ALA A 163 -8.30 4.08 -1.90
C ALA A 163 -9.52 3.26 -1.49
N PHE A 164 -9.33 2.19 -0.73
CA PHE A 164 -10.45 1.50 -0.09
C PHE A 164 -10.90 2.30 1.13
N ASN A 165 -12.18 2.66 1.23
CA ASN A 165 -12.76 3.36 2.38
C ASN A 165 -13.41 2.36 3.35
N PRO A 166 -12.68 1.86 4.37
CA PRO A 166 -13.20 0.91 5.32
C PRO A 166 -14.24 1.56 6.26
N SER A 167 -15.13 0.70 6.73
CA SER A 167 -16.19 0.95 7.71
C SER A 167 -16.17 -0.16 8.77
N GLY A 168 -16.46 0.18 10.03
CA GLY A 168 -16.50 -0.80 11.12
C GLY A 168 -15.26 -1.71 11.19
N ASN A 169 -15.47 -3.02 11.01
CA ASN A 169 -14.44 -4.05 11.15
C ASN A 169 -13.67 -4.37 9.86
N ASP A 170 -13.87 -3.61 8.77
CA ASP A 170 -13.26 -3.88 7.48
C ASP A 170 -11.72 -3.95 7.55
N SER A 171 -11.08 -3.06 8.30
CA SER A 171 -9.61 -3.05 8.44
C SER A 171 -9.07 -4.30 9.12
N SER A 172 -9.81 -4.86 10.08
CA SER A 172 -9.45 -6.11 10.77
C SER A 172 -9.77 -7.33 9.92
N TRP A 173 -10.87 -7.31 9.19
CA TRP A 173 -11.19 -8.35 8.22
C TRP A 173 -10.09 -8.45 7.16
N LEU A 174 -9.69 -7.32 6.58
CA LEU A 174 -8.68 -7.26 5.54
C LEU A 174 -7.32 -7.72 6.06
N PHE A 175 -6.94 -7.31 7.28
CA PHE A 175 -5.72 -7.80 7.94
C PHE A 175 -5.69 -9.34 8.05
N ARG A 176 -6.81 -9.98 8.40
CA ARG A 176 -6.89 -11.45 8.51
C ARG A 176 -6.95 -12.15 7.17
N LYS A 177 -7.51 -11.51 6.15
CA LYS A 177 -7.72 -12.09 4.82
C LYS A 177 -6.52 -11.94 3.89
N CYS A 178 -5.72 -10.90 4.08
CA CYS A 178 -4.54 -10.71 3.27
C CYS A 178 -3.49 -11.81 3.50
N ARG A 179 -2.88 -12.27 2.41
CA ARG A 179 -1.58 -12.94 2.47
C ARG A 179 -0.52 -11.89 2.82
N ILE A 180 0.31 -12.21 3.81
CA ILE A 180 1.41 -11.34 4.26
C ILE A 180 2.72 -11.91 3.71
N SER A 181 3.53 -11.08 3.07
CA SER A 181 4.89 -11.44 2.62
C SER A 181 5.89 -10.36 2.98
N ALA A 182 7.14 -10.77 3.21
CA ALA A 182 8.25 -9.83 3.32
C ALA A 182 8.79 -9.45 1.94
N ASN A 183 9.33 -8.24 1.82
CA ASN A 183 10.01 -7.72 0.64
C ASN A 183 11.48 -7.47 0.97
N ASN A 184 12.33 -7.55 -0.05
CA ASN A 184 13.74 -7.25 0.12
C ASN A 184 13.96 -5.74 0.15
N HIS A 185 14.26 -5.22 1.34
CA HIS A 185 14.48 -3.80 1.60
C HIS A 185 15.92 -3.50 2.03
N SER A 186 16.84 -4.46 1.83
CA SER A 186 18.25 -4.36 2.25
C SER A 186 19.03 -3.22 1.58
N LYS A 187 18.57 -2.77 0.41
CA LYS A 187 19.19 -1.69 -0.36
C LYS A 187 18.68 -0.28 0.02
N ALA A 188 17.80 -0.16 1.01
CA ALA A 188 17.23 1.12 1.43
C ALA A 188 18.26 2.15 1.88
N ASN A 189 19.43 1.69 2.34
CA ASN A 189 20.54 2.55 2.76
C ASN A 189 21.74 2.51 1.80
N THR A 190 21.63 1.90 0.61
CA THR A 190 22.71 1.93 -0.37
C THR A 190 22.87 3.33 -0.92
N ALA A 191 24.10 3.86 -0.91
CA ALA A 191 24.38 5.17 -1.49
C ALA A 191 24.25 5.14 -3.02
N SER A 192 23.65 6.19 -3.58
CA SER A 192 23.66 6.53 -4.98
C SER A 192 25.02 7.13 -5.36
N TYR A 193 25.29 7.22 -6.67
CA TYR A 193 26.51 7.79 -7.24
C TYR A 193 26.76 9.26 -6.83
N ILE A 194 25.72 9.97 -6.37
CA ILE A 194 25.77 11.37 -5.95
C ILE A 194 25.80 11.53 -4.42
N GLY A 195 26.05 10.45 -3.67
CA GLY A 195 26.14 10.47 -2.21
C GLY A 195 24.79 10.63 -1.48
N THR A 196 23.67 10.58 -2.20
CA THR A 196 22.33 10.41 -1.62
C THR A 196 22.02 8.93 -1.42
N TYR A 197 20.94 8.53 -0.76
CA TYR A 197 20.49 7.13 -0.85
C TYR A 197 20.02 6.86 -2.28
N ALA A 198 20.16 5.61 -2.77
CA ALA A 198 19.58 5.19 -4.04
C ALA A 198 18.10 5.51 -3.97
N ASP A 199 17.71 6.60 -4.65
CA ASP A 199 16.39 7.16 -4.54
C ASP A 199 15.39 6.02 -4.82
N HIS A 200 14.33 5.97 -4.03
CA HIS A 200 13.16 5.10 -4.21
C HIS A 200 13.14 3.74 -3.50
N VAL A 201 14.21 3.16 -2.91
CA VAL A 201 14.05 1.86 -2.21
C VAL A 201 13.23 2.00 -0.92
N CYS A 202 13.42 3.07 -0.14
CA CYS A 202 12.58 3.41 1.00
C CYS A 202 12.02 4.83 0.89
N HIS A 203 10.90 4.97 0.18
CA HIS A 203 10.27 6.28 -0.02
C HIS A 203 9.99 7.03 1.30
N ARG A 204 9.71 6.32 2.40
CA ARG A 204 9.43 6.95 3.70
C ARG A 204 10.60 7.75 4.27
N PHE A 205 11.84 7.27 4.11
CA PHE A 205 13.03 7.88 4.73
C PHE A 205 13.95 8.52 3.69
N ASN A 206 14.14 7.89 2.53
CA ASN A 206 15.07 8.39 1.51
C ASN A 206 14.61 9.71 0.89
N THR A 207 13.29 9.95 0.76
CA THR A 207 12.75 11.24 0.29
C THR A 207 13.16 12.41 1.20
N PHE A 208 13.42 12.16 2.48
CA PHE A 208 13.90 13.14 3.45
C PHE A 208 15.41 13.02 3.70
N ARG A 209 16.14 12.32 2.82
CA ARG A 209 17.58 12.06 2.93
C ARG A 209 17.98 11.43 4.27
N CYS A 210 17.08 10.66 4.87
CA CYS A 210 17.31 9.94 6.12
C CYS A 210 17.60 8.47 5.85
N GLN A 211 18.39 7.84 6.73
CA GLN A 211 18.56 6.39 6.72
C GLN A 211 17.27 5.70 7.11
N CYS A 212 16.93 4.63 6.39
CA CYS A 212 15.89 3.71 6.80
C CYS A 212 16.39 2.88 7.99
N PRO A 213 15.68 2.91 9.15
CA PRO A 213 16.06 2.11 10.31
C PRO A 213 15.76 0.61 10.11
N HIS A 214 15.06 0.23 9.05
CA HIS A 214 14.68 -1.15 8.75
C HIS A 214 15.12 -1.56 7.35
N SER A 215 16.39 -1.29 7.00
CA SER A 215 17.01 -1.76 5.75
C SER A 215 17.27 -3.27 5.81
N LEU A 216 16.20 -4.05 5.90
CA LEU A 216 16.20 -5.50 6.10
C LEU A 216 15.97 -6.22 4.77
N ASP A 217 16.67 -7.32 4.53
CA ASP A 217 16.21 -8.28 3.53
C ASP A 217 14.92 -8.98 3.99
N ASP A 218 14.31 -9.70 3.05
CA ASP A 218 13.07 -10.44 3.23
C ASP A 218 13.24 -11.60 4.23
N GLU A 219 14.35 -12.33 4.18
CA GLU A 219 14.62 -13.44 5.10
C GLU A 219 14.70 -12.96 6.56
N THR A 220 15.43 -11.88 6.81
CA THR A 220 15.58 -11.27 8.13
C THR A 220 14.24 -10.77 8.65
N SER A 221 13.45 -10.11 7.79
CA SER A 221 12.10 -9.67 8.13
C SER A 221 11.21 -10.84 8.54
N VAL A 222 11.23 -11.95 7.79
CA VAL A 222 10.49 -13.18 8.13
C VAL A 222 10.97 -13.80 9.44
N ARG A 223 12.29 -13.84 9.67
CA ARG A 223 12.86 -14.37 10.91
C ARG A 223 12.43 -13.57 12.14
N ILE A 224 12.42 -12.23 12.06
CA ILE A 224 11.92 -11.36 13.13
C ILE A 224 10.46 -11.68 13.43
N VAL A 225 9.59 -11.69 12.41
CA VAL A 225 8.16 -11.95 12.59
C VAL A 225 7.92 -13.34 13.19
N ARG A 226 8.60 -14.38 12.69
CA ARG A 226 8.46 -15.74 13.23
C ARG A 226 8.94 -15.85 14.67
N SER A 227 10.07 -15.22 15.00
CA SER A 227 10.61 -15.24 16.36
C SER A 227 9.65 -14.54 17.33
N TRP A 228 9.13 -13.38 16.93
CA TRP A 228 8.13 -12.65 17.69
C TRP A 228 6.86 -13.46 17.97
N VAL A 229 6.26 -14.06 16.93
CA VAL A 229 5.03 -14.87 17.10
C VAL A 229 5.26 -16.04 18.05
N LYS A 230 6.39 -16.75 17.90
CA LYS A 230 6.74 -17.85 18.80
C LYS A 230 6.94 -17.40 20.25
N SER A 231 7.51 -16.22 20.47
CA SER A 231 7.69 -15.68 21.82
C SER A 231 6.34 -15.31 22.43
N LEU A 232 5.42 -14.70 21.67
CA LEU A 232 4.06 -14.43 22.14
C LEU A 232 3.29 -15.70 22.51
N GLU A 233 3.38 -16.76 21.70
CA GLU A 233 2.74 -18.05 21.98
C GLU A 233 3.24 -18.65 23.31
N LYS A 234 4.55 -18.58 23.57
CA LYS A 234 5.15 -19.04 24.83
C LYS A 234 4.76 -18.20 26.04
N ASP A 235 4.67 -16.88 25.87
CA ASP A 235 4.26 -15.98 26.96
C ASP A 235 2.80 -16.23 27.34
N HIS A 236 1.93 -16.52 26.37
CA HIS A 236 0.54 -16.92 26.61
C HIS A 236 0.41 -18.26 27.35
N GLU A 237 1.34 -19.20 27.17
CA GLU A 237 1.36 -20.46 27.92
C GLU A 237 1.85 -20.27 29.36
N ASN A 238 2.68 -19.26 29.62
CA ASN A 238 3.35 -19.03 30.90
C ASN A 238 2.67 -17.94 31.76
N LEU A 239 1.32 -17.92 31.80
CA LEU A 239 0.40 -16.94 32.45
C LEU A 239 0.72 -16.45 33.89
N SER A 240 1.82 -16.83 34.51
CA SER A 240 2.20 -16.47 35.87
C SER A 240 3.32 -15.45 36.01
N ILE A 241 4.19 -15.17 35.03
CA ILE A 241 5.34 -14.27 35.25
C ILE A 241 5.77 -13.55 33.95
N LEU A 242 5.20 -12.38 33.64
CA LEU A 242 5.87 -11.14 33.18
C LEU A 242 4.90 -10.15 32.49
N SER A 243 5.12 -8.87 32.81
CA SER A 243 4.38 -7.69 32.36
C SER A 243 4.93 -7.06 31.07
N SER A 244 5.68 -7.81 30.26
CA SER A 244 6.24 -7.26 29.02
C SER A 244 5.12 -7.00 28.02
N THR A 245 5.08 -5.80 27.46
CA THR A 245 4.12 -5.50 26.40
C THR A 245 4.50 -6.25 25.12
N ASP A 246 3.54 -6.55 24.25
CA ASP A 246 3.78 -7.12 22.90
C ASP A 246 4.94 -6.42 22.17
N ARG A 247 5.02 -5.10 22.37
CA ARG A 247 6.05 -4.21 21.82
C ARG A 247 7.44 -4.46 22.41
N ASP A 248 7.54 -4.79 23.69
CA ASP A 248 8.83 -5.11 24.32
C ASP A 248 9.36 -6.44 23.80
N VAL A 249 8.48 -7.45 23.70
CA VAL A 249 8.82 -8.76 23.11
C VAL A 249 9.28 -8.58 21.67
N PHE A 250 8.54 -7.79 20.88
CA PHE A 250 8.93 -7.47 19.51
C PHE A 250 10.30 -6.77 19.44
N ALA A 251 10.55 -5.75 20.26
CA ALA A 251 11.81 -5.01 20.25
C ALA A 251 13.01 -5.90 20.63
N GLN A 252 12.83 -6.83 21.57
CA GLN A 252 13.84 -7.82 21.95
C GLN A 252 14.13 -8.79 20.80
N GLU A 253 13.10 -9.38 20.20
CA GLU A 253 13.28 -10.31 19.08
C GLU A 253 13.86 -9.61 17.84
N TYR A 254 13.45 -8.35 17.59
CA TYR A 254 14.06 -7.51 16.57
C TYR A 254 15.56 -7.34 16.82
N LYS A 255 15.96 -6.91 18.04
CA LYS A 255 17.38 -6.71 18.38
C LYS A 255 18.19 -7.99 18.25
N LYS A 256 17.62 -9.12 18.68
CA LYS A 256 18.25 -10.44 18.61
C LYS A 256 18.49 -10.90 17.17
N VAL A 257 17.56 -10.65 16.26
CA VAL A 257 17.67 -11.10 14.87
C VAL A 257 18.42 -10.10 13.99
N ALA A 258 18.12 -8.80 14.11
CA ALA A 258 18.70 -7.75 13.28
C ALA A 258 20.05 -7.24 13.80
N GLY A 259 20.37 -7.46 15.07
CA GLY A 259 21.63 -7.02 15.71
C GLY A 259 21.64 -5.56 16.17
N TYR A 260 20.54 -4.82 16.04
CA TYR A 260 20.43 -3.42 16.46
C TYR A 260 19.04 -3.09 17.03
N VAL A 261 18.94 -1.96 17.75
CA VAL A 261 17.73 -1.59 18.49
C VAL A 261 16.58 -1.26 17.54
N TYR A 262 15.38 -1.76 17.87
CA TYR A 262 14.16 -1.43 17.14
C TYR A 262 13.81 0.06 17.25
N ASP A 263 13.61 0.71 16.11
CA ASP A 263 13.22 2.12 16.01
C ASP A 263 11.76 2.29 15.57
N ASN A 264 10.90 2.73 16.49
CA ASN A 264 9.49 3.00 16.21
C ASN A 264 9.20 4.49 15.88
N ARG A 265 10.21 5.34 15.66
CA ARG A 265 10.04 6.77 15.37
C ARG A 265 9.23 7.05 14.09
N GLY A 266 8.96 6.03 13.28
CA GLY A 266 8.05 6.13 12.14
C GLY A 266 6.62 6.55 12.52
N GLY A 267 6.13 6.27 13.72
CA GLY A 267 4.70 6.38 14.04
C GLY A 267 4.08 7.79 13.98
N GLY A 268 4.81 8.87 14.30
CA GLY A 268 4.16 10.15 14.63
C GLY A 268 4.73 11.46 14.06
N ALA A 269 6.03 11.54 13.76
CA ALA A 269 6.67 12.83 13.45
C ALA A 269 6.84 13.12 11.95
N LEU A 270 7.24 12.12 11.16
CA LEU A 270 7.44 12.28 9.71
C LEU A 270 6.12 12.19 8.92
N THR A 271 5.05 11.68 9.52
CA THR A 271 3.77 11.38 8.85
C THR A 271 2.80 12.55 8.71
N ARG A 272 3.01 13.67 9.44
CA ARG A 272 2.06 14.80 9.46
C ARG A 272 1.97 15.58 8.14
N ASN A 273 2.96 15.47 7.26
CA ASN A 273 2.96 16.07 5.92
C ASN A 273 2.99 15.04 4.77
N MET A 274 2.79 13.74 5.07
CA MET A 274 2.84 12.66 4.07
C MET A 274 1.46 12.45 3.42
N SER A 275 0.97 13.45 2.71
CA SER A 275 -0.11 13.30 1.70
C SER A 275 0.40 12.72 0.37
N PHE A 276 1.71 12.48 0.27
CA PHE A 276 2.36 11.89 -0.90
C PHE A 276 2.45 10.37 -0.75
N TRP A 277 1.30 9.72 -0.86
CA TRP A 277 1.25 8.35 -1.36
C TRP A 277 0.75 8.49 -2.80
N SER A 278 1.73 8.53 -3.69
CA SER A 278 1.60 8.34 -5.12
C SER A 278 2.65 7.27 -5.41
N LEU A 279 2.19 6.04 -5.67
CA LEU A 279 2.94 4.90 -6.18
C LEU A 279 3.89 5.28 -7.32
#